data_AF-I4F2A3-F1
#
_entry.id   AF-I4F2A3-F1
#
_cell.length_a   1.000
_cell.length_b   1.000
_cell.length_c   1.000
_cell.angle_alpha   90.00
_cell.angle_beta   90.00
_cell.angle_gamma   90.00
#
_symmetry.space_group_name_H-M   'P 1'
#
loop_
_entity.id
_entity.type
_entity.pdbx_description
1 polymer ?
#
loop_
_entity_poly.entity_id
_entity_poly.type
_entity_poly.pdbx_seq_one_letter_code
_entity_poly.pdbx_strand_id
1 'polypeptide(L)'
;MADQEPTPTAAEDAALQEALAAAHTAVWGYGVVGAATPVEGRAPVVEAEEAHRDLRDIVAALLTSRRVEPVPAAAGYTLPAPVASAADAAALAVTLEDGTAQAWTWVLDQATERSTRELAVAALSAAELRAVGWRTAAGWPPTTAFPGLPDT
;
A
#
# COMPACT_ATOMS: atom_id res chain seq x y z
N MET A 1 -9.62 23.62 27.91
CA MET A 1 -8.57 23.11 27.01
C MET A 1 -9.30 22.85 25.71
N ALA A 2 -9.24 23.77 24.75
CA ALA A 2 -9.98 23.60 23.50
C ALA A 2 -9.27 22.53 22.68
N ASP A 3 -9.99 21.46 22.32
CA ASP A 3 -9.57 20.54 21.27
C ASP A 3 -9.50 21.36 19.99
N GLN A 4 -8.27 21.65 19.54
CA GLN A 4 -8.06 22.29 18.27
C GLN A 4 -8.19 21.20 17.22
N GLU A 5 -9.33 21.15 16.52
CA GLU A 5 -9.48 20.24 15.38
C GLU A 5 -8.33 20.46 14.39
N PRO A 6 -7.70 19.39 13.89
CA PRO A 6 -6.62 19.52 12.92
C PRO A 6 -7.15 20.28 11.70
N THR A 7 -6.35 21.20 11.16
CA THR A 7 -6.69 21.88 9.90
C THR A 7 -6.92 20.82 8.81
N PRO A 8 -7.84 21.02 7.85
CA PRO A 8 -8.15 20.00 6.85
C PRO A 8 -6.93 19.42 6.10
N THR A 9 -5.91 20.25 5.85
CA THR A 9 -4.64 19.81 5.24
C THR A 9 -3.77 18.95 6.16
N ALA A 10 -3.86 19.13 7.49
CA ALA A 10 -3.10 18.34 8.45
C ALA A 10 -3.64 16.90 8.55
N ALA A 11 -4.96 16.72 8.39
CA ALA A 11 -5.56 15.39 8.31
C ALA A 11 -5.15 14.66 7.01
N GLU A 12 -5.14 15.38 5.88
CA GLU A 12 -4.64 14.86 4.61
C GLU A 12 -3.15 14.49 4.69
N ASP A 13 -2.30 15.34 5.28
CA ASP A 13 -0.88 15.07 5.47
C ASP A 13 -0.63 13.86 6.38
N ALA A 14 -1.44 13.69 7.43
CA ALA A 14 -1.38 12.50 8.30
C ALA A 14 -1.73 11.23 7.53
N ALA A 15 -2.79 11.25 6.71
CA ALA A 15 -3.14 10.09 5.88
C ALA A 15 -2.06 9.78 4.84
N LEU A 16 -1.42 10.80 4.25
CA LEU A 16 -0.28 10.61 3.34
C LEU A 16 0.94 9.99 4.03
N GLN A 17 1.19 10.32 5.31
CA GLN A 17 2.23 9.65 6.10
C GLN A 17 1.93 8.17 6.32
N GLU A 18 0.67 7.82 6.56
CA GLU A 18 0.25 6.41 6.67
C GLU A 18 0.42 5.67 5.34
N ALA A 19 0.05 6.29 4.22
CA ALA A 19 0.29 5.74 2.89
C ALA A 19 1.78 5.57 2.57
N LEU A 20 2.64 6.50 3.01
CA LEU A 20 4.09 6.38 2.88
C LEU A 20 4.64 5.22 3.71
N ALA A 21 4.16 5.04 4.95
CA ALA A 21 4.53 3.89 5.78
C ALA A 21 4.09 2.55 5.14
N ALA A 22 2.90 2.51 4.54
CA ALA A 22 2.42 1.36 3.78
C ALA A 22 3.31 1.07 2.56
N ALA A 23 3.72 2.10 1.80
CA ALA A 23 4.64 1.94 0.67
C ALA A 23 6.02 1.40 1.10
N HIS A 24 6.58 1.89 2.21
CA HIS A 24 7.83 1.33 2.76
C HIS A 24 7.67 -0.15 3.13
N THR A 25 6.55 -0.49 3.77
CA THR A 25 6.22 -1.88 4.13
C THR A 25 6.10 -2.76 2.88
N ALA A 26 5.43 -2.27 1.84
CA ALA A 26 5.24 -2.98 0.57
C ALA A 26 6.58 -3.20 -0.15
N VAL A 27 7.43 -2.18 -0.28
CA VAL A 27 8.76 -2.32 -0.90
C VAL A 27 9.61 -3.35 -0.15
N TRP A 28 9.62 -3.31 1.19
CA TRP A 28 10.34 -4.31 1.97
C TRP A 28 9.74 -5.71 1.82
N GLY A 29 8.41 -5.81 1.87
CA GLY A 29 7.68 -7.08 1.78
C GLY A 29 7.82 -7.76 0.43
N TYR A 30 7.84 -7.00 -0.68
CA TYR A 30 8.06 -7.57 -2.01
C TYR A 30 9.46 -8.17 -2.19
N GLY A 31 10.45 -7.72 -1.42
CA GLY A 31 11.74 -8.42 -1.32
C GLY A 31 11.59 -9.84 -0.76
N VAL A 32 10.74 -10.04 0.25
CA VAL A 32 10.42 -11.36 0.82
C VAL A 32 9.62 -12.21 -0.16
N VAL A 33 8.60 -11.61 -0.81
CA VAL A 33 7.80 -12.28 -1.84
C VAL A 33 8.72 -12.80 -2.96
N GLY A 34 9.61 -11.95 -3.48
CA GLY A 34 10.56 -12.33 -4.54
C GLY A 34 11.53 -13.43 -4.14
N ALA A 35 11.98 -13.43 -2.88
CA ALA A 35 12.86 -14.48 -2.36
C ALA A 35 12.19 -15.86 -2.34
N ALA A 36 10.89 -15.92 -2.05
CA ALA A 36 10.09 -17.15 -2.00
C ALA A 36 9.41 -17.51 -3.35
N THR A 37 9.55 -16.66 -4.37
CA THR A 37 8.92 -16.85 -5.69
C THR A 37 9.91 -17.47 -6.70
N PRO A 38 9.52 -18.55 -7.44
CA PRO A 38 10.32 -19.13 -8.52
C PRO A 38 10.64 -18.10 -9.61
N VAL A 39 11.75 -18.29 -10.32
CA VAL A 39 12.27 -17.31 -11.29
C VAL A 39 11.23 -16.96 -12.36
N GLU A 40 10.46 -17.95 -12.81
CA GLU A 40 9.42 -17.82 -13.84
C GLU A 40 8.26 -16.92 -13.39
N GLY A 41 8.03 -16.78 -12.07
CA GLY A 41 6.98 -15.97 -11.46
C GLY A 41 7.45 -14.60 -10.95
N ARG A 42 8.71 -14.21 -11.16
CA ARG A 42 9.28 -12.99 -10.57
C ARG A 42 8.90 -11.69 -11.28
N ALA A 43 8.52 -11.73 -12.55
CA ALA A 43 8.12 -10.52 -13.28
C ALA A 43 7.06 -9.67 -12.53
N PRO A 44 5.91 -10.22 -12.11
CA PRO A 44 4.92 -9.45 -11.35
C PRO A 44 5.41 -8.98 -9.97
N VAL A 45 6.39 -9.67 -9.36
CA VAL A 45 7.01 -9.21 -8.10
C VAL A 45 7.81 -7.93 -8.34
N VAL A 46 8.65 -7.92 -9.38
CA VAL A 46 9.50 -6.76 -9.72
C VAL A 46 8.63 -5.56 -10.10
N GLU A 47 7.62 -5.78 -10.94
CA GLU A 47 6.67 -4.73 -11.34
C GLU A 47 5.95 -4.11 -10.12
N ALA A 48 5.52 -4.94 -9.17
CA ALA A 48 4.89 -4.45 -7.96
C ALA A 48 5.86 -3.68 -7.05
N GLU A 49 7.08 -4.19 -6.86
CA GLU A 49 8.11 -3.53 -6.05
C GLU A 49 8.49 -2.15 -6.63
N GLU A 50 8.64 -2.05 -7.95
CA GLU A 50 8.88 -0.79 -8.66
C GLU A 50 7.72 0.18 -8.49
N ALA A 51 6.47 -0.27 -8.68
CA ALA A 51 5.30 0.57 -8.49
C ALA A 51 5.20 1.14 -7.06
N HIS A 52 5.55 0.37 -6.03
CA HIS A 52 5.57 0.86 -4.65
C HIS A 52 6.74 1.81 -4.37
N ARG A 53 7.90 1.62 -5.02
CA ARG A 53 9.01 2.60 -4.95
C ARG A 53 8.62 3.94 -5.57
N ASP A 54 7.96 3.91 -6.71
CA ASP A 54 7.47 5.12 -7.37
C ASP A 54 6.46 5.86 -6.49
N LEU A 55 5.49 5.15 -5.91
CA LEU A 55 4.53 5.73 -4.96
C LEU A 55 5.21 6.31 -3.72
N ARG A 56 6.17 5.59 -3.13
CA ARG A 56 6.95 6.08 -1.98
C ARG A 56 7.64 7.41 -2.31
N ASP A 57 8.28 7.49 -3.47
CA ASP A 57 9.06 8.67 -3.88
C ASP A 57 8.14 9.86 -4.20
N ILE A 58 6.99 9.60 -4.85
CA ILE A 58 5.94 10.62 -5.10
C ILE A 58 5.42 11.19 -3.78
N VAL A 59 5.05 10.32 -2.82
CA VAL A 59 4.45 10.77 -1.55
C VAL A 59 5.48 11.48 -0.67
N ALA A 60 6.73 10.98 -0.60
CA ALA A 60 7.79 11.64 0.14
C ALA A 60 8.09 13.04 -0.43
N ALA A 61 8.12 13.19 -1.76
CA ALA A 61 8.29 14.49 -2.41
C ALA A 61 7.11 15.43 -2.13
N LEU A 62 5.88 14.93 -2.16
CA LEU A 62 4.68 15.69 -1.82
C LEU A 62 4.72 16.22 -0.38
N LEU A 63 4.98 15.35 0.60
CA LEU A 63 5.10 15.74 2.01
C LEU A 63 6.23 16.76 2.21
N THR A 64 7.39 16.55 1.59
CA THR A 64 8.52 17.49 1.66
C THR A 64 8.13 18.86 1.08
N SER A 65 7.39 18.90 -0.04
CA SER A 65 6.91 20.15 -0.65
C SER A 65 5.96 20.94 0.26
N ARG A 66 5.23 20.22 1.14
CA ARG A 66 4.36 20.76 2.18
C ARG A 66 5.10 21.10 3.49
N ARG A 67 6.44 20.93 3.51
CA ARG A 67 7.30 21.08 4.70
C ARG A 67 6.94 20.13 5.84
N VAL A 68 6.40 18.96 5.50
CA VAL A 68 6.18 17.85 6.43
C VAL A 68 7.32 16.86 6.23
N GLU A 69 8.03 16.52 7.30
CA GLU A 69 9.14 15.55 7.25
C GLU A 69 8.58 14.14 6.95
N PRO A 70 8.96 13.49 5.84
CA PRO A 70 8.44 12.17 5.50
C PRO A 70 8.83 11.10 6.51
N VAL A 71 7.91 10.19 6.86
CA VAL A 71 8.22 9.06 7.74
C VAL A 71 9.32 8.18 7.11
N PRO A 72 10.40 7.86 7.85
CA PRO A 72 11.46 7.03 7.34
C PRO A 72 11.05 5.55 7.27
N ALA A 73 11.69 4.79 6.39
CA ALA A 73 11.58 3.34 6.41
C ALA A 73 12.15 2.77 7.72
N ALA A 74 11.51 1.73 8.25
CA ALA A 74 12.06 0.96 9.36
C ALA A 74 13.22 0.07 8.88
N ALA A 75 14.12 -0.32 9.80
CA ALA A 75 15.21 -1.26 9.49
C ALA A 75 14.70 -2.68 9.17
N GLY A 76 13.47 -3.01 9.57
CA GLY A 76 12.80 -4.27 9.28
C GLY A 76 11.34 -4.24 9.68
N TYR A 77 10.55 -5.16 9.14
CA TYR A 77 9.11 -5.27 9.36
C TYR A 77 8.74 -6.67 9.83
N THR A 78 7.66 -6.77 10.60
CA THR A 78 7.13 -8.06 11.08
C THR A 78 6.26 -8.69 9.99
N LEU A 79 6.54 -9.95 9.65
CA LEU A 79 5.70 -10.71 8.74
C LEU A 79 4.43 -11.20 9.47
N PRO A 80 3.25 -11.16 8.81
CA PRO A 80 2.00 -11.63 9.40
C PRO A 80 1.96 -13.16 9.57
N ALA A 81 2.71 -13.89 8.73
CA ALA A 81 2.85 -15.32 8.77
C ALA A 81 4.22 -15.74 8.17
N PRO A 82 4.73 -16.95 8.45
CA PRO A 82 5.91 -17.49 7.78
C PRO A 82 5.71 -17.60 6.26
N VAL A 83 6.75 -17.30 5.48
CA VAL A 83 6.73 -17.41 4.01
C VAL A 83 7.76 -18.45 3.58
N ALA A 84 7.31 -19.66 3.26
CA ALA A 84 8.17 -20.80 2.92
C ALA A 84 7.88 -21.41 1.54
N SER A 85 6.87 -20.90 0.83
CA SER A 85 6.46 -21.38 -0.48
C SER A 85 5.98 -20.23 -1.37
N ALA A 86 5.81 -20.52 -2.67
CA ALA A 86 5.25 -19.57 -3.62
C ALA A 86 3.79 -19.17 -3.27
N ALA A 87 3.01 -20.11 -2.69
CA ALA A 87 1.65 -19.83 -2.23
C ALA A 87 1.66 -18.89 -1.02
N ASP A 88 2.57 -19.10 -0.05
CA ASP A 88 2.73 -18.18 1.08
C ASP A 88 3.21 -16.80 0.62
N ALA A 89 4.08 -16.75 -0.39
CA ALA A 89 4.55 -15.51 -0.99
C ALA A 89 3.41 -14.73 -1.64
N ALA A 90 2.53 -15.41 -2.38
CA ALA A 90 1.33 -14.82 -2.95
C ALA A 90 0.37 -14.32 -1.85
N ALA A 91 0.17 -15.09 -0.78
CA ALA A 91 -0.65 -14.67 0.36
C ALA A 91 -0.08 -13.43 1.08
N LEU A 92 1.24 -13.35 1.24
CA LEU A 92 1.91 -12.14 1.73
C LEU A 92 1.65 -10.96 0.78
N ALA A 93 1.81 -11.15 -0.54
CA ALA A 93 1.57 -10.11 -1.52
C ALA A 93 0.12 -9.59 -1.48
N VAL A 94 -0.88 -10.46 -1.29
CA VAL A 94 -2.26 -10.02 -1.05
C VAL A 94 -2.34 -9.13 0.18
N THR A 95 -1.71 -9.52 1.29
CA THR A 95 -1.72 -8.72 2.53
C THR A 95 -1.09 -7.34 2.33
N LEU A 96 -0.01 -7.25 1.54
CA LEU A 96 0.66 -5.98 1.24
C LEU A 96 -0.22 -5.07 0.36
N GLU A 97 -0.86 -5.63 -0.67
CA GLU A 97 -1.73 -4.85 -1.55
C GLU A 97 -3.03 -4.43 -0.85
N ASP A 98 -3.64 -5.29 -0.03
CA ASP A 98 -4.83 -4.97 0.77
C ASP A 98 -4.52 -3.86 1.79
N GLY A 99 -3.38 -3.94 2.47
CA GLY A 99 -2.92 -2.88 3.39
C GLY A 99 -2.65 -1.56 2.66
N THR A 100 -2.11 -1.63 1.44
CA THR A 100 -1.89 -0.44 0.60
C THR A 100 -3.23 0.15 0.14
N ALA A 101 -4.17 -0.67 -0.31
CA ALA A 101 -5.51 -0.24 -0.70
C ALA A 101 -6.25 0.42 0.47
N GLN A 102 -6.15 -0.14 1.68
CA GLN A 102 -6.71 0.47 2.89
C GLN A 102 -6.10 1.86 3.17
N ALA A 103 -4.78 2.00 3.11
CA ALA A 103 -4.12 3.28 3.33
C ALA A 103 -4.54 4.34 2.29
N TRP A 104 -4.67 3.96 1.02
CA TRP A 104 -5.14 4.89 -0.02
C TRP A 104 -6.63 5.22 0.07
N THR A 105 -7.44 4.30 0.57
CA THR A 105 -8.85 4.60 0.92
C THR A 105 -8.91 5.66 2.02
N TRP A 106 -8.04 5.57 3.03
CA TRP A 106 -7.94 6.58 4.07
C TRP A 106 -7.47 7.94 3.54
N VAL A 107 -6.45 7.97 2.66
CA VAL A 107 -6.05 9.21 1.98
C VAL A 107 -7.22 9.81 1.20
N LEU A 108 -8.00 8.99 0.48
CA LEU A 108 -9.14 9.47 -0.30
C LEU A 108 -10.21 10.11 0.59
N ASP A 109 -10.48 9.54 1.77
CA ASP A 109 -11.42 10.04 2.75
C ASP A 109 -10.98 11.40 3.34
N GLN A 110 -9.68 11.53 3.63
CA GLN A 110 -9.11 12.75 4.22
C GLN A 110 -8.73 13.83 3.19
N ALA A 111 -8.74 13.51 1.89
CA ALA A 111 -8.24 14.38 0.85
C ALA A 111 -9.13 15.61 0.60
N THR A 112 -8.56 16.77 0.87
CA THR A 112 -9.09 18.10 0.61
C THR A 112 -8.71 18.59 -0.79
N GLU A 113 -7.49 18.28 -1.25
CA GLU A 113 -7.00 18.66 -2.57
C GLU A 113 -7.46 17.69 -3.67
N ARG A 114 -7.77 18.24 -4.85
CA ARG A 114 -8.17 17.44 -6.01
C ARG A 114 -7.05 16.51 -6.47
N SER A 115 -5.82 17.01 -6.53
CA SER A 115 -4.63 16.24 -6.91
C SER A 115 -4.41 15.04 -5.99
N THR A 116 -4.61 15.21 -4.68
CA THR A 116 -4.49 14.12 -3.71
C THR A 116 -5.57 13.06 -3.92
N ARG A 117 -6.82 13.46 -4.20
CA ARG A 117 -7.89 12.49 -4.55
C ARG A 117 -7.56 11.71 -5.82
N GLU A 118 -7.06 12.38 -6.86
CA GLU A 118 -6.67 11.73 -8.13
C GLU A 118 -5.53 10.73 -7.92
N LEU A 119 -4.52 11.10 -7.13
CA LEU A 119 -3.43 10.19 -6.73
C LEU A 119 -3.96 8.99 -5.95
N ALA A 120 -4.82 9.22 -4.96
CA ALA A 120 -5.37 8.17 -4.10
C ALA A 120 -6.20 7.15 -4.89
N VAL A 121 -7.08 7.61 -5.79
CA VAL A 121 -7.87 6.71 -6.65
C VAL A 121 -6.97 5.88 -7.57
N ALA A 122 -5.95 6.48 -8.16
CA ALA A 122 -5.02 5.77 -9.03
C ALA A 122 -4.24 4.70 -8.27
N ALA A 123 -3.69 5.04 -7.10
CA ALA A 123 -2.90 4.13 -6.28
C ALA A 123 -3.75 2.99 -5.68
N LEU A 124 -4.95 3.30 -5.17
CA LEU A 124 -5.94 2.31 -4.73
C LEU A 124 -6.29 1.32 -5.84
N SER A 125 -6.64 1.83 -7.02
CA SER A 125 -7.03 0.99 -8.16
C SER A 125 -5.90 0.06 -8.60
N ALA A 126 -4.66 0.58 -8.63
CA ALA A 126 -3.49 -0.21 -8.99
C ALA A 126 -3.20 -1.30 -7.95
N ALA A 127 -3.37 -1.01 -6.66
CA ALA A 127 -3.19 -2.00 -5.59
C ALA A 127 -4.20 -3.15 -5.70
N GLU A 128 -5.49 -2.84 -5.90
CA GLU A 128 -6.51 -3.87 -6.07
C GLU A 128 -6.29 -4.73 -7.32
N LEU A 129 -5.86 -4.13 -8.44
CA LEU A 129 -5.53 -4.90 -9.64
C LEU A 129 -4.39 -5.90 -9.40
N ARG A 130 -3.36 -5.51 -8.65
CA ARG A 130 -2.31 -6.45 -8.23
C ARG A 130 -2.83 -7.50 -7.25
N ALA A 131 -3.65 -7.10 -6.28
CA ALA A 131 -4.25 -8.01 -5.31
C ALA A 131 -5.05 -9.13 -6.00
N VAL A 132 -5.83 -8.83 -7.04
CA VAL A 132 -6.55 -9.83 -7.84
C VAL A 132 -5.61 -10.90 -8.42
N GLY A 133 -4.47 -10.48 -8.97
CA GLY A 133 -3.45 -11.38 -9.49
C GLY A 133 -2.86 -12.27 -8.39
N TRP A 134 -2.53 -11.68 -7.25
CA TRP A 134 -1.97 -12.41 -6.12
C TRP A 134 -2.96 -13.36 -5.45
N ARG A 135 -4.24 -12.99 -5.32
CA ARG A 135 -5.29 -13.88 -4.82
C ARG A 135 -5.42 -15.10 -5.72
N THR A 136 -5.38 -14.91 -7.04
CA THR A 136 -5.37 -16.03 -8.00
C THR A 136 -4.15 -16.92 -7.83
N ALA A 137 -2.95 -16.33 -7.67
CA ALA A 137 -1.71 -17.07 -7.44
C ALA A 137 -1.69 -17.83 -6.10
N ALA A 138 -2.38 -17.31 -5.08
CA ALA A 138 -2.58 -17.96 -3.79
C ALA A 138 -3.68 -19.05 -3.80
N GLY A 139 -4.39 -19.22 -4.93
CA GLY A 139 -5.52 -20.15 -5.03
C GLY A 139 -6.79 -19.66 -4.32
N TRP A 140 -6.92 -18.35 -4.10
CA TRP A 140 -8.08 -17.70 -3.49
C TRP A 140 -9.02 -17.14 -4.57
N PRO A 141 -10.29 -16.84 -4.22
CA PRO A 141 -11.18 -16.10 -5.11
C PRO A 141 -10.54 -14.76 -5.52
N PRO A 142 -10.63 -14.36 -6.81
CA PRO A 142 -9.93 -13.19 -7.33
C PRO A 142 -10.46 -11.88 -6.73
N THR A 143 -11.73 -11.84 -6.32
CA THR A 143 -12.39 -10.66 -5.76
C THR A 143 -12.95 -10.96 -4.38
N THR A 144 -12.75 -10.05 -3.46
CA THR A 144 -13.47 -9.97 -2.19
C THR A 144 -14.55 -8.88 -2.29
N ALA A 145 -15.40 -8.75 -1.27
CA ALA A 145 -16.22 -7.56 -1.14
C ALA A 145 -15.32 -6.32 -1.14
N PHE A 146 -15.79 -5.23 -1.75
CA PHE A 146 -15.02 -4.00 -1.81
C PHE A 146 -14.78 -3.47 -0.39
N PRO A 147 -13.57 -3.05 -0.03
CA PRO A 147 -13.28 -2.52 1.30
C PRO A 147 -14.28 -1.43 1.72
N GLY A 148 -14.93 -1.60 2.87
CA GLY A 148 -15.94 -0.66 3.38
C GLY A 148 -17.39 -0.98 3.01
N LEU A 149 -17.67 -2.00 2.19
CA LEU A 149 -19.01 -2.57 2.03
C LEU A 149 -19.16 -3.81 2.93
N PRO A 150 -20.33 -4.01 3.57
CA PRO A 150 -20.57 -5.22 4.36
C PRO A 150 -20.58 -6.47 3.46
N ASP A 151 -20.11 -7.59 4.00
CA ASP A 151 -20.30 -8.89 3.38
C ASP A 151 -21.81 -9.20 3.32
N THR A 152 -22.33 -9.47 2.12
CA THR A 152 -23.72 -9.92 1.91
C THR A 152 -23.91 -11.37 2.32
#